data_AF-A0A392UVA0-F1
#
_entry.id   AF-A0A392UVA0-F1
#
_cell.length_a   1.000
_cell.length_b   1.000
_cell.length_c   1.000
_cell.angle_alpha   90.00
_cell.angle_beta   90.00
_cell.angle_gamma   90.00
#
_symmetry.space_group_name_H-M   'P 1'
#
loop_
_entity.id
_entity.type
_entity.pdbx_description
1 polymer ?
#
loop_
_entity_poly.entity_id
_entity_poly.type
_entity_poly.pdbx_seq_one_letter_code
_entity_poly.pdbx_strand_id
1 'polypeptide(L)' 'MMEGSYEEFTWENFKRKFLAKYFSETARERYGEEFLKLHQG' A
#
# COMPACT_ATOMS: atom_id res chain seq x y z
N MET A 1 11.54 -23.50 -11.45
CA MET A 1 11.82 -23.20 -10.03
C MET A 1 11.05 -21.92 -9.72
N MET A 2 10.27 -21.91 -8.64
CA MET A 2 9.29 -20.85 -8.39
C MET A 2 10.03 -19.57 -7.95
N GLU A 3 10.46 -18.73 -8.89
CA GLU A 3 10.87 -17.35 -8.62
C GLU A 3 9.59 -16.52 -8.43
N GLY A 4 8.87 -16.82 -7.34
CA GLY A 4 7.84 -15.94 -6.83
C GLY A 4 8.55 -14.68 -6.32
N SER A 5 8.32 -13.57 -7.02
CA SER A 5 8.78 -12.23 -6.69
C SER A 5 8.96 -12.04 -5.18
N TYR A 6 10.20 -11.86 -4.73
CA TYR A 6 10.52 -11.46 -3.36
C TYR A 6 9.97 -10.06 -3.13
N GLU A 7 8.67 -9.95 -2.91
CA GLU A 7 8.04 -8.70 -2.56
C GLU A 7 8.53 -8.34 -1.17
N GLU A 8 9.44 -7.36 -1.12
CA GLU A 8 10.06 -6.90 0.11
C GLU A 8 8.96 -6.57 1.13
N PHE A 9 9.02 -7.24 2.30
CA PHE A 9 8.08 -7.05 3.38
C PHE A 9 8.44 -5.76 4.12
N THR A 10 8.11 -4.63 3.51
CA THR A 10 8.26 -3.30 4.12
C THR A 10 6.92 -2.68 4.39
N TRP A 11 6.91 -1.79 5.37
CA TRP A 11 5.72 -1.00 5.71
C TRP A 11 5.23 -0.16 4.53
N GLU A 12 6.15 0.35 3.71
CA GLU A 12 5.82 1.12 2.51
C GLU A 12 5.12 0.25 1.46
N ASN A 13 5.64 -0.95 1.21
CA ASN A 13 5.07 -1.86 0.23
C ASN A 13 3.69 -2.36 0.66
N PHE A 14 3.51 -2.63 1.96
CA PHE A 14 2.19 -2.92 2.54
C PHE A 14 1.21 -1.79 2.30
N LYS A 15 1.55 -0.55 2.64
CA LYS A 15 0.67 0.61 2.47
C LYS A 15 0.25 0.77 0.99
N ARG A 16 1.18 0.68 0.05
CA ARG A 16 0.88 0.78 -1.39
C ARG A 16 -0.09 -0.31 -1.85
N LYS A 17 0.15 -1.56 -1.46
CA LYS A 17 -0.72 -2.69 -1.82
C LYS A 17 -2.09 -2.61 -1.15
N PHE A 18 -2.15 -2.21 0.11
CA PHE A 18 -3.40 -2.04 0.84
C PHE A 18 -4.27 -0.97 0.17
N LEU A 19 -3.68 0.18 -0.15
CA LEU A 19 -4.35 1.26 -0.88
C LEU A 19 -4.88 0.76 -2.24
N ALA A 20 -4.04 0.06 -3.00
CA ALA A 20 -4.41 -0.46 -4.31
C ALA A 20 -5.46 -1.58 -4.27
N LYS A 21 -5.56 -2.33 -3.17
CA LYS A 21 -6.50 -3.45 -3.04
C LYS A 21 -7.84 -3.05 -2.45
N TYR A 22 -7.86 -2.12 -1.50
CA TYR A 22 -9.04 -1.85 -0.67
C TYR A 22 -9.66 -0.47 -0.89
N PHE A 23 -8.92 0.50 -1.44
CA PHE A 23 -9.50 1.82 -1.71
C PHE A 23 -10.11 1.83 -3.11
N SER A 24 -11.35 2.31 -3.21
CA SER A 24 -11.96 2.72 -4.48
C SER A 24 -11.25 3.96 -5.05
N GLU A 25 -11.46 4.26 -6.32
CA GLU A 25 -10.81 5.40 -6.99
C GLU A 25 -11.06 6.71 -6.24
N THR A 26 -12.32 7.02 -5.90
CA THR A 26 -12.70 8.19 -5.10
C THR A 26 -12.05 8.21 -3.71
N ALA A 27 -11.88 7.04 -3.07
CA ALA A 27 -11.22 6.96 -1.77
C ALA A 27 -9.71 7.20 -1.89
N ARG A 28 -9.06 6.75 -2.98
CA ARG A 28 -7.64 7.04 -3.24
C ARG A 28 -7.41 8.52 -3.47
N GLU A 29 -8.27 9.16 -4.26
CA GLU A 29 -8.17 10.60 -4.53
C GLU A 29 -8.32 11.43 -3.25
N ARG A 30 -9.24 11.04 -2.36
CA ARG A 30 -9.52 11.82 -1.15
C ARG A 30 -8.56 11.54 0.01
N TYR A 31 -8.08 10.30 0.15
CA TYR A 31 -7.38 9.85 1.37
C TYR A 31 -6.03 9.19 1.12
N GLY A 32 -5.65 8.94 -0.15
CA GLY A 32 -4.47 8.16 -0.49
C GLY A 32 -3.16 8.79 0.01
N GLU A 33 -2.97 10.10 -0.20
CA GLU A 33 -1.77 10.80 0.24
C GLU A 33 -1.63 10.79 1.77
N GLU A 34 -2.70 11.07 2.50
CA GLU A 34 -2.70 11.07 3.95
C GLU A 34 -2.45 9.67 4.53
N PHE A 35 -3.06 8.64 3.93
CA PHE A 35 -2.81 7.26 4.32
C PHE A 35 -1.33 6.87 4.12
N LEU A 36 -0.70 7.28 3.02
CA LEU A 36 0.70 6.99 2.75
C LEU A 36 1.66 7.67 3.74
N LYS A 37 1.27 8.80 4.35
CA LYS A 37 2.04 9.49 5.39
C LYS A 37 1.87 8.88 6.79
N LEU A 38 0.99 7.89 6.97
CA LEU A 38 0.85 7.24 8.27
C LEU A 38 2.14 6.50 8.65
N HIS A 39 2.66 6.84 9.82
CA HIS A 39 3.79 6.19 10.47
C HIS A 39 3.28 5.31 11.61
N GLN A 40 3.88 4.13 11.75
CA GLN A 40 3.65 3.28 12.90
C GLN A 40 4.34 3.94 14.11
N GLY A 41 3.59 4.14 15.19
CA GLY A 41 4.12 4.63 16.47
C GLY A 41 4.82 3.55 17.27
#